data_AF-A0A6V7WF17-F1
#
_entry.id   AF-A0A6V7WF17-F1
#
_cell.length_a   1.000
_cell.length_b   1.000
_cell.length_c   1.000
_cell.angle_alpha   90.00
_cell.angle_beta   90.00
_cell.angle_gamma   90.00
#
_symmetry.space_group_name_H-M   'P 1'
#
loop_
_entity.id
_entity.type
_entity.pdbx_description
1 polymer ?
#
loop_
_entity_poly.entity_id
_entity_poly.type
_entity_poly.pdbx_seq_one_letter_code
_entity_poly.pdbx_strand_id
1 'polypeptide(L)'
;MFCFYFLNLLIFLNNINLIYSDKGIDISSPANLEQTKCFKKNGYKSIYIRVWQSNNKFDGNSVNTIKNARTAGIDNVDCYVFPCAKCINASPKNIIETILKNLKAKNVKCDRIWLDVEGLQYWKTNKQQNVDFIQGMVNELKANKQKIGIYT
;
A
#
# COMPACT_ATOMS: atom_id res chain seq x y z
N MET A 1 -26.78 15.40 -47.22
CA MET A 1 -25.95 14.20 -46.97
C MET A 1 -24.75 14.45 -46.04
N PHE A 2 -24.12 15.63 -46.05
CA PHE A 2 -22.97 15.97 -45.18
C PHE A 2 -23.26 16.00 -43.66
N CYS A 3 -24.48 16.39 -43.24
CA CYS A 3 -24.84 16.51 -41.82
C CYS A 3 -24.92 15.16 -41.09
N PHE A 4 -25.33 14.09 -41.78
CA PHE A 4 -25.39 12.74 -41.21
C PHE A 4 -24.00 12.15 -40.93
N TYR A 5 -22.99 12.45 -41.74
CA TYR A 5 -21.61 11.99 -41.50
C TYR A 5 -20.98 12.70 -40.30
N PHE A 6 -21.29 13.98 -40.09
CA PHE A 6 -20.79 14.76 -38.96
C PHE A 6 -21.36 14.29 -37.61
N LEU A 7 -22.65 13.95 -37.59
CA LEU A 7 -23.33 13.43 -36.39
C LEU A 7 -22.79 12.03 -35.99
N ASN A 8 -22.51 11.17 -36.97
CA ASN A 8 -21.92 9.84 -36.72
C ASN A 8 -20.46 9.93 -36.20
N LEU A 9 -19.66 10.89 -36.66
CA LEU A 9 -18.28 11.08 -36.20
C LEU A 9 -18.22 11.55 -34.72
N LEU A 10 -19.15 12.42 -34.30
CA LEU A 10 -19.30 12.88 -32.92
C LEU A 10 -19.72 11.74 -31.96
N ILE A 11 -20.55 10.80 -32.41
CA ILE A 11 -20.95 9.64 -31.62
C ILE A 11 -19.79 8.64 -31.46
N PHE A 12 -18.95 8.47 -32.48
CA PHE A 12 -17.78 7.58 -32.41
C PHE A 12 -16.69 8.09 -31.41
N LEU A 13 -16.47 9.40 -31.32
CA LEU A 13 -15.48 9.97 -30.39
C LEU A 13 -15.89 9.87 -28.91
N ASN A 14 -17.20 9.88 -28.61
CA ASN A 14 -17.73 9.76 -27.25
C ASN A 14 -17.67 8.34 -26.66
N ASN A 15 -17.34 7.33 -27.45
CA ASN A 15 -17.26 5.93 -26.99
C ASN A 15 -15.81 5.45 -26.73
N ILE A 16 -14.82 6.35 -26.82
CA ILE A 16 -13.44 6.02 -26.46
C ILE A 16 -13.30 6.14 -24.95
N ASN A 17 -13.64 5.07 -24.23
CA ASN A 17 -13.23 4.92 -22.83
C ASN A 17 -11.70 4.84 -22.80
N LEU A 18 -11.04 5.94 -22.48
CA LEU A 18 -9.61 5.94 -22.17
C LEU A 18 -9.39 5.05 -20.94
N ILE A 19 -8.83 3.86 -21.16
CA ILE A 19 -8.38 2.99 -20.07
C ILE A 19 -7.11 3.63 -19.49
N TYR A 20 -7.28 4.46 -18.48
CA TYR A 20 -6.14 4.99 -17.72
C TYR A 20 -5.67 3.91 -16.75
N SER A 21 -4.51 3.33 -17.02
CA SER A 21 -3.80 2.50 -16.05
C SER A 21 -2.81 3.40 -15.31
N ASP A 22 -2.97 3.51 -13.99
CA ASP A 22 -2.02 4.22 -13.15
C ASP A 22 -0.82 3.33 -12.83
N LYS A 23 0.38 3.91 -12.84
CA LYS A 23 1.60 3.22 -12.43
C LYS A 23 1.79 3.36 -10.92
N GLY A 24 2.03 2.23 -10.27
CA GLY A 24 2.43 2.15 -8.86
C GLY A 24 3.81 1.52 -8.71
N ILE A 25 4.49 1.80 -7.61
CA ILE A 25 5.77 1.16 -7.25
C ILE A 25 5.77 0.78 -5.78
N ASP A 26 6.09 -0.47 -5.46
CA ASP A 26 6.34 -0.90 -4.09
C ASP A 26 7.84 -0.90 -3.78
N ILE A 27 8.19 -0.54 -2.53
CA ILE A 27 9.58 -0.49 -2.09
C ILE A 27 9.73 -0.95 -0.62
N SER A 28 10.75 -1.77 -0.39
CA SER A 28 11.19 -2.21 0.94
C SER A 28 12.47 -1.51 1.41
N SER A 29 13.19 -0.89 0.49
CA SER A 29 14.43 -0.18 0.75
C SER A 29 14.16 1.32 0.98
N PRO A 30 15.01 2.03 1.74
CA PRO A 30 14.85 3.47 1.91
C PRO A 30 14.93 4.19 0.56
N ALA A 31 13.99 5.10 0.30
CA ALA A 31 14.08 6.03 -0.82
C ALA A 31 14.29 7.48 -0.33
N ASN A 32 15.32 8.13 -0.86
CA ASN A 32 15.59 9.55 -0.62
C ASN A 32 14.69 10.45 -1.50
N LEU A 33 14.76 11.77 -1.30
CA LEU A 33 13.92 12.72 -2.01
C LEU A 33 14.19 12.77 -3.53
N GLU A 34 15.44 12.60 -3.96
CA GLU A 34 15.82 12.54 -5.38
C GLU A 34 15.14 11.34 -6.07
N GLN A 35 15.18 10.17 -5.42
CA GLN A 35 14.53 8.96 -5.91
C GLN A 35 13.01 9.10 -5.98
N THR A 36 12.36 9.66 -4.95
CA THR A 36 10.89 9.84 -4.98
C THR A 36 10.45 10.89 -6.00
N LYS A 37 11.25 11.95 -6.23
CA LYS A 37 11.03 12.88 -7.34
C LYS A 37 11.20 12.20 -8.70
N CYS A 38 12.18 11.31 -8.83
CA CYS A 38 12.37 10.50 -10.04
C CYS A 38 11.13 9.61 -10.30
N PHE A 39 10.57 8.97 -9.28
CA PHE A 39 9.34 8.19 -9.41
C PHE A 39 8.18 9.06 -9.92
N LYS A 40 7.93 10.21 -9.29
CA LYS A 40 6.87 11.13 -9.75
C LYS A 40 7.07 11.58 -11.20
N LYS A 41 8.31 11.95 -11.58
CA LYS A 41 8.66 12.36 -12.95
C LYS A 41 8.41 11.25 -13.98
N ASN A 42 8.58 9.99 -13.61
CA ASN A 42 8.35 8.83 -14.48
C ASN A 42 6.89 8.34 -14.48
N GLY A 43 5.97 9.10 -13.89
CA GLY A 43 4.53 8.83 -13.96
C GLY A 43 4.02 7.84 -12.91
N TYR A 44 4.81 7.51 -11.88
CA TYR A 44 4.31 6.75 -10.74
C TYR A 44 3.40 7.64 -9.89
N LYS A 45 2.10 7.33 -9.89
CA LYS A 45 1.10 8.06 -9.10
C LYS A 45 0.95 7.49 -7.69
N SER A 46 1.33 6.24 -7.50
CA SER A 46 1.22 5.53 -6.23
C SER A 46 2.56 4.95 -5.80
N ILE A 47 2.83 4.96 -4.50
CA ILE A 47 3.95 4.25 -3.88
C ILE A 47 3.45 3.40 -2.71
N TYR A 48 3.99 2.19 -2.56
CA TYR A 48 3.65 1.24 -1.49
C TYR A 48 4.90 0.95 -0.65
N ILE A 49 4.93 1.47 0.58
CA ILE A 49 6.14 1.48 1.41
C ILE A 49 6.04 0.42 2.51
N ARG A 50 7.04 -0.45 2.65
CA ARG A 50 7.02 -1.44 3.75
C ARG A 50 7.10 -0.74 5.11
N VAL A 51 6.15 -1.04 6.00
CA VAL A 51 6.13 -0.54 7.39
C VAL A 51 6.35 -1.64 8.42
N TRP A 52 6.26 -2.90 8.02
CA TRP A 52 6.52 -4.06 8.89
C TRP A 52 7.24 -5.17 8.13
N GLN A 53 8.24 -5.75 8.77
CA GLN A 53 9.09 -6.79 8.19
C GLN A 53 8.64 -8.18 8.61
N SER A 54 8.92 -9.16 7.76
CA SER A 54 8.62 -10.59 7.99
C SER A 54 9.43 -11.23 9.12
N ASN A 55 10.28 -10.47 9.80
CA ASN A 55 10.95 -10.83 11.05
C ASN A 55 10.29 -10.22 12.32
N ASN A 56 9.03 -9.80 12.21
CA ASN A 56 8.22 -9.24 13.30
C ASN A 56 8.77 -7.92 13.87
N LYS A 57 9.20 -7.01 12.99
CA LYS A 57 9.79 -5.72 13.36
C LYS A 57 9.24 -4.57 12.52
N PHE A 58 9.04 -3.41 13.15
CA PHE A 58 8.75 -2.16 12.46
C PHE A 58 9.87 -1.82 11.47
N ASP A 59 9.51 -1.42 10.25
CA ASP A 59 10.49 -1.00 9.24
C ASP A 59 10.85 0.47 9.45
N GLY A 60 12.04 0.73 9.99
CA GLY A 60 12.52 2.08 10.28
C GLY A 60 12.74 2.93 9.02
N ASN A 61 12.92 2.31 7.85
CA ASN A 61 13.11 3.03 6.58
C ASN A 61 11.82 3.72 6.13
N SER A 62 10.67 3.22 6.58
CA SER A 62 9.34 3.70 6.17
C SER A 62 9.15 5.19 6.43
N VAL A 63 9.58 5.69 7.60
CA VAL A 63 9.27 7.05 8.05
C VAL A 63 9.85 8.11 7.10
N ASN A 64 11.15 8.00 6.78
CA ASN A 64 11.79 8.97 5.88
C ASN A 64 11.31 8.80 4.44
N THR A 65 11.07 7.56 4.02
CA THR A 65 10.53 7.26 2.70
C THR A 65 9.14 7.86 2.49
N ILE A 66 8.23 7.74 3.46
CA ILE A 66 6.89 8.35 3.44
C ILE A 66 7.01 9.88 3.34
N LYS A 67 7.88 10.50 4.15
CA LYS A 67 8.11 11.96 4.09
C LYS A 67 8.60 12.38 2.70
N ASN A 68 9.59 11.69 2.15
CA ASN A 68 10.15 12.00 0.84
C ASN A 68 9.14 11.80 -0.29
N ALA A 69 8.28 10.78 -0.22
CA ALA A 69 7.22 10.54 -1.19
C ALA A 69 6.18 11.68 -1.19
N ARG A 70 5.76 12.13 0.01
CA ARG A 70 4.85 13.26 0.17
C ARG A 70 5.47 14.57 -0.33
N THR A 71 6.72 14.85 0.06
CA THR A 71 7.44 16.05 -0.40
C THR A 71 7.64 16.06 -1.92
N ALA A 72 7.83 14.88 -2.54
CA ALA A 72 7.93 14.74 -3.99
C ALA A 72 6.58 14.88 -4.73
N GLY A 73 5.45 14.93 -4.01
CA GLY A 73 4.12 15.06 -4.60
C GLY A 73 3.57 13.76 -5.22
N ILE A 74 3.95 12.59 -4.71
CA ILE A 74 3.29 11.32 -5.09
C ILE A 74 1.85 11.36 -4.56
N ASP A 75 0.87 11.00 -5.41
CA ASP A 75 -0.55 11.22 -5.15
C ASP A 75 -1.06 10.27 -4.06
N ASN A 76 -0.74 8.98 -4.19
CA ASN A 76 -1.10 7.95 -3.21
C ASN A 76 0.16 7.44 -2.51
N VAL A 77 0.25 7.61 -1.19
CA VAL A 77 1.34 7.04 -0.39
C VAL A 77 0.75 6.01 0.54
N ASP A 78 0.71 4.79 0.03
CA ASP A 78 0.26 3.60 0.73
C ASP A 78 1.44 2.90 1.40
N CYS A 79 1.12 1.98 2.31
CA CYS A 79 2.11 1.18 3.01
C CYS A 79 1.70 -0.28 3.02
N TYR A 80 2.65 -1.18 3.26
CA TYR A 80 2.35 -2.59 3.43
C TYR A 80 3.02 -3.22 4.65
N VAL A 81 2.33 -4.19 5.23
CA VAL A 81 2.79 -5.03 6.34
C VAL A 81 3.13 -6.37 5.73
N PHE A 82 4.37 -6.82 5.88
CA PHE A 82 4.77 -8.19 5.57
C PHE A 82 4.61 -9.04 6.85
N PRO A 83 3.50 -9.76 7.04
CA PRO A 83 3.19 -10.44 8.27
C PRO A 83 4.01 -11.73 8.41
N CYS A 84 4.20 -12.17 9.66
CA CYS A 84 4.79 -13.47 9.96
C CYS A 84 4.03 -14.11 11.11
N ALA A 85 3.01 -14.91 10.80
CA ALA A 85 2.18 -15.58 11.79
C ALA A 85 2.95 -16.63 12.61
N LYS A 86 4.06 -17.17 12.07
CA LYS A 86 4.95 -18.09 12.79
C LYS A 86 5.96 -17.39 13.71
N CYS A 87 6.15 -16.09 13.57
CA CYS A 87 7.21 -15.39 14.29
C CYS A 87 6.91 -15.34 15.79
N ILE A 88 7.98 -15.34 16.59
CA ILE A 88 7.88 -15.23 18.04
C ILE A 88 7.20 -13.91 18.39
N ASN A 89 6.22 -13.98 19.29
CA ASN A 89 5.43 -12.83 19.76
C ASN A 89 4.68 -12.08 18.63
N ALA A 90 4.35 -12.75 17.53
CA ALA A 90 3.49 -12.19 16.50
C ALA A 90 2.04 -12.13 17.01
N SER A 91 1.62 -10.93 17.42
CA SER A 91 0.23 -10.62 17.79
C SER A 91 -0.34 -9.66 16.74
N PRO A 92 -1.44 -10.01 16.04
CA PRO A 92 -2.07 -9.14 15.05
C PRO A 92 -2.31 -7.72 15.56
N LYS A 93 -2.87 -7.62 16.77
CA LYS A 93 -3.15 -6.34 17.42
C LYS A 93 -1.88 -5.54 17.70
N ASN A 94 -0.90 -6.15 18.37
CA ASN A 94 0.32 -5.45 18.77
C ASN A 94 1.11 -4.97 17.54
N ILE A 95 1.12 -5.74 16.46
CA ILE A 95 1.75 -5.36 15.19
C ILE A 95 1.13 -4.07 14.66
N ILE A 96 -0.20 -4.04 14.49
CA ILE A 96 -0.90 -2.88 13.94
C ILE A 96 -0.80 -1.66 14.87
N GLU A 97 -1.03 -1.83 16.18
CA GLU A 97 -0.89 -0.73 17.15
C GLU A 97 0.53 -0.15 17.14
N THR A 98 1.55 -0.99 17.05
CA THR A 98 2.96 -0.55 16.99
C THR A 98 3.22 0.28 15.73
N ILE A 99 2.73 -0.17 14.57
CA ILE A 99 2.88 0.56 13.30
C ILE A 99 2.21 1.93 13.42
N LEU A 100 0.92 1.97 13.79
CA LEU A 100 0.15 3.22 13.84
C LEU A 100 0.74 4.19 14.88
N LYS A 101 1.17 3.69 16.04
CA LYS A 101 1.85 4.50 17.07
C LYS A 101 3.15 5.10 16.57
N ASN A 102 4.02 4.33 15.90
CA ASN A 102 5.29 4.82 15.39
C ASN A 102 5.09 5.86 14.28
N LEU A 103 4.16 5.61 13.34
CA LEU A 103 3.84 6.56 12.27
C LEU A 103 3.29 7.87 12.85
N LYS A 104 2.32 7.79 13.78
CA LYS A 104 1.75 8.95 14.47
C LYS A 104 2.82 9.74 15.23
N ALA A 105 3.67 9.07 16.00
CA ALA A 105 4.74 9.72 16.77
C ALA A 105 5.76 10.45 15.90
N LYS A 106 5.91 10.05 14.62
CA LYS A 106 6.82 10.66 13.65
C LYS A 106 6.13 11.64 12.69
N ASN A 107 4.84 11.92 12.94
CA ASN A 107 3.98 12.78 12.13
C ASN A 107 3.94 12.36 10.65
N VAL A 108 3.80 11.06 10.39
CA VAL A 108 3.63 10.48 9.05
C VAL A 108 2.37 9.61 9.02
N LYS A 109 1.78 9.44 7.83
CA LYS A 109 0.57 8.63 7.62
C LYS A 109 0.63 7.86 6.30
N CYS A 110 0.04 6.67 6.31
CA CYS A 110 -0.23 5.86 5.12
C CYS A 110 -1.69 6.08 4.70
N ASP A 111 -1.97 6.27 3.41
CA ASP A 111 -3.35 6.45 2.93
C ASP A 111 -4.14 5.14 3.05
N ARG A 112 -3.51 4.02 2.69
CA ARG A 112 -3.96 2.65 2.96
C ARG A 112 -2.81 1.82 3.50
N ILE A 113 -3.14 0.82 4.31
CA ILE A 113 -2.22 -0.26 4.69
C ILE A 113 -2.66 -1.54 3.98
N TRP A 114 -1.72 -2.20 3.31
CA TRP A 114 -1.91 -3.49 2.65
C TRP A 114 -1.32 -4.61 3.52
N LEU A 115 -2.03 -5.73 3.64
CA LEU A 115 -1.47 -6.96 4.19
C LEU A 115 -0.89 -7.76 3.03
N ASP A 116 0.42 -7.95 3.05
CA ASP A 116 1.18 -8.70 2.05
C ASP A 116 1.24 -10.18 2.46
N VAL A 117 0.26 -10.96 1.99
CA VAL A 117 0.03 -12.34 2.40
C VAL A 117 0.72 -13.28 1.43
N GLU A 118 2.03 -13.44 1.59
CA GLU A 118 2.85 -14.28 0.72
C GLU A 118 3.82 -15.18 1.50
N GLY A 119 4.49 -16.09 0.78
CA GLY A 119 5.56 -16.94 1.28
C GLY A 119 5.13 -17.94 2.37
N LEU A 120 4.89 -19.21 1.99
CA LEU A 120 4.46 -20.28 2.91
C LEU A 120 5.33 -20.41 4.16
N GLN A 121 6.61 -20.06 4.07
CA GLN A 121 7.52 -20.06 5.19
C GLN A 121 7.07 -19.15 6.33
N TYR A 122 6.27 -18.11 6.16
CA TYR A 122 5.91 -17.16 7.24
C TYR A 122 4.65 -17.55 8.02
N TRP A 123 3.99 -18.63 7.60
CA TRP A 123 2.66 -19.01 8.06
C TRP A 123 2.69 -20.31 8.86
N LYS A 124 1.67 -20.50 9.70
CA LYS A 124 1.49 -21.74 10.46
C LYS A 124 0.99 -22.84 9.51
N THR A 125 1.19 -24.09 9.87
CA THR A 125 0.64 -25.24 9.12
C THR A 125 -0.90 -25.29 9.20
N ASN A 126 -1.48 -24.81 10.29
CA ASN A 126 -2.92 -24.74 10.45
C ASN A 126 -3.49 -23.52 9.71
N LYS A 127 -4.30 -23.79 8.68
CA LYS A 127 -4.95 -22.76 7.85
C LYS A 127 -5.87 -21.84 8.66
N GLN A 128 -6.65 -22.38 9.60
CA GLN A 128 -7.57 -21.58 10.40
C GLN A 128 -6.81 -20.56 11.26
N GLN A 129 -5.69 -20.97 11.86
CA GLN A 129 -4.86 -20.04 12.65
C GLN A 129 -4.28 -18.91 11.78
N ASN A 130 -3.99 -19.15 10.50
CA ASN A 130 -3.55 -18.09 9.59
C ASN A 130 -4.70 -17.15 9.23
N VAL A 131 -5.90 -17.68 8.98
CA VAL A 131 -7.11 -16.89 8.75
C VAL A 131 -7.40 -16.00 9.95
N ASP A 132 -7.38 -16.57 11.17
CA ASP A 132 -7.62 -15.82 12.41
C ASP A 132 -6.57 -14.72 12.62
N PHE A 133 -5.32 -14.99 12.28
CA PHE A 133 -4.23 -14.02 12.35
C PHE A 133 -4.44 -12.84 11.40
N ILE A 134 -4.77 -13.12 10.12
CA ILE A 134 -5.08 -12.09 9.12
C ILE A 134 -6.33 -11.30 9.53
N GLN A 135 -7.38 -11.99 9.97
CA GLN A 135 -8.62 -11.37 10.41
C GLN A 135 -8.39 -10.45 11.61
N GLY A 136 -7.52 -10.84 12.55
CA GLY A 136 -7.10 -9.99 13.65
C GLY A 136 -6.46 -8.68 13.19
N MET A 137 -5.59 -8.72 12.17
CA MET A 137 -4.97 -7.51 11.60
C MET A 137 -6.00 -6.63 10.90
N VAL A 138 -6.90 -7.23 10.11
CA VAL A 138 -7.99 -6.51 9.43
C VAL A 138 -8.90 -5.82 10.45
N ASN A 139 -9.27 -6.52 11.53
CA ASN A 139 -10.12 -5.96 12.58
C ASN A 139 -9.45 -4.78 13.28
N GLU A 140 -8.16 -4.89 13.62
CA GLU A 140 -7.42 -3.82 14.28
C GLU A 140 -7.29 -2.58 13.37
N LEU A 141 -7.01 -2.77 12.08
CA LEU A 141 -6.94 -1.65 11.12
C LEU A 141 -8.29 -0.95 10.96
N LYS A 142 -9.39 -1.72 10.88
CA LYS A 142 -10.76 -1.18 10.84
C LYS A 142 -11.11 -0.43 12.13
N ALA A 143 -10.77 -0.98 13.30
CA ALA A 143 -11.02 -0.34 14.60
C ALA A 143 -10.33 1.03 14.70
N ASN A 144 -9.14 1.16 14.09
CA ASN A 144 -8.39 2.41 14.02
C ASN A 144 -8.76 3.31 12.82
N LYS A 145 -9.85 3.00 12.09
CA LYS A 145 -10.31 3.72 10.88
C LYS A 145 -9.24 3.84 9.78
N GLN A 146 -8.26 2.93 9.76
CA GLN A 146 -7.23 2.86 8.73
C GLN A 146 -7.79 2.12 7.52
N LYS A 147 -7.66 2.70 6.31
CA LYS A 147 -8.03 1.98 5.07
C LYS A 147 -7.12 0.76 4.91
N ILE A 148 -7.72 -0.36 4.51
CA ILE A 148 -7.07 -1.67 4.44
C ILE A 148 -7.23 -2.32 3.07
N GLY A 149 -6.20 -3.02 2.60
CA GLY A 149 -6.24 -3.90 1.42
C GLY A 149 -5.45 -5.19 1.68
N ILE A 150 -5.64 -6.21 0.83
CA ILE A 150 -4.86 -7.46 0.88
C ILE A 150 -4.18 -7.63 -0.47
N TYR A 151 -2.90 -7.98 -0.44
CA TYR A 151 -2.10 -8.44 -1.58
C TYR A 151 -1.70 -9.90 -1.31
N THR A 152 -1.74 -10.75 -2.33
CA THR A 152 -1.41 -12.19 -2.24
C THR A 152 -1.07 -12.76 -3.61
#